data_AF-A0A0G1II58-F1
#
_entry.id   AF-A0A0G1II58-F1
#
_cell.length_a   1.000
_cell.length_b   1.000
_cell.length_c   1.000
_cell.angle_alpha   90.00
_cell.angle_beta   90.00
_cell.angle_gamma   90.00
#
_symmetry.space_group_name_H-M   'P 1'
#
loop_
_entity.id
_entity.type
_entity.pdbx_description
1 polymer ?
#
loop_
_entity_poly.entity_id
_entity_poly.type
_entity_poly.pdbx_seq_one_letter_code
_entity_poly.pdbx_strand_id
1 'polypeptide(L)'
;MKDVVVLYHADCWDGFGAAWAAWKRFGKKAEYIPVSYEKDSPKGLTNKEIFLVDFCYDKGLMKKIISRNKKVVVIDHHVSRRDFVEGTKGWVYGTDNSGAVLSWKYFHPEKKIPKLLNYVEDNDLWKFKLWKSKEAILAADVLPYKFEIWDKLARDFENRRKFLEYVKKGEADFRWELFGTKKMTGFMFL
;
A
#
# COMPACT_ATOMS: atom_id res chain seq x y z
N MET A 1 -13.71 8.73 16.40
CA MET A 1 -13.05 8.76 15.08
C MET A 1 -12.86 10.20 14.62
N LYS A 2 -11.78 10.47 13.89
CA LYS A 2 -11.56 11.77 13.23
C LYS A 2 -12.53 11.98 12.06
N ASP A 3 -12.56 13.20 11.52
CA ASP A 3 -13.45 13.54 10.41
C ASP A 3 -13.00 12.98 9.07
N VAL A 4 -11.68 12.85 8.88
CA VAL A 4 -11.08 12.14 7.75
C VAL A 4 -10.66 10.76 8.20
N VAL A 5 -11.14 9.72 7.51
CA VAL A 5 -10.79 8.32 7.78
C VAL A 5 -10.22 7.70 6.51
N VAL A 6 -9.06 7.05 6.63
CA VAL A 6 -8.41 6.30 5.57
C VAL A 6 -8.46 4.82 5.95
N LEU A 7 -9.23 4.04 5.19
CA LEU A 7 -9.27 2.59 5.29
C LEU A 7 -8.32 2.03 4.23
N TYR A 8 -7.42 1.13 4.61
CA TYR A 8 -6.42 0.59 3.70
C TYR A 8 -6.26 -0.92 3.87
N HIS A 9 -5.91 -1.62 2.80
CA HIS A 9 -5.67 -3.06 2.87
C HIS A 9 -4.52 -3.37 3.84
N ALA A 10 -4.82 -4.20 4.85
CA ALA A 10 -3.88 -4.58 5.89
C ALA A 10 -2.81 -5.54 5.37
N ASP A 11 -1.68 -5.57 6.06
CA ASP A 11 -0.62 -6.58 5.88
C ASP A 11 -0.03 -6.69 4.46
N CYS A 12 -0.30 -5.71 3.60
CA CYS A 12 0.38 -5.57 2.31
C CYS A 12 1.04 -4.19 2.17
N TRP A 13 2.08 -4.17 1.37
CA TRP A 13 2.85 -2.98 1.08
C TRP A 13 2.12 -1.99 0.22
N ASP A 14 1.29 -2.46 -0.70
CA ASP A 14 0.56 -1.58 -1.58
C ASP A 14 -0.48 -0.79 -0.79
N GLY A 15 -1.29 -1.48 0.03
CA GLY A 15 -2.21 -0.87 0.98
C GLY A 15 -1.53 0.04 1.99
N PHE A 16 -0.39 -0.36 2.57
CA PHE A 16 0.32 0.52 3.50
C PHE A 16 0.95 1.72 2.78
N GLY A 17 1.48 1.55 1.57
CA GLY A 17 2.01 2.64 0.74
C GLY A 17 0.94 3.62 0.29
N ALA A 18 -0.25 3.12 0.01
CA ALA A 18 -1.44 3.91 -0.28
C ALA A 18 -1.89 4.72 0.95
N ALA A 19 -1.91 4.10 2.13
CA ALA A 19 -2.15 4.79 3.39
C ALA A 19 -1.08 5.85 3.69
N TRP A 20 0.20 5.55 3.40
CA TRP A 20 1.31 6.50 3.57
C TRP A 20 1.16 7.70 2.63
N ALA A 21 0.74 7.50 1.38
CA ALA A 21 0.44 8.58 0.45
C ALA A 21 -0.65 9.53 1.01
N ALA A 22 -1.71 8.97 1.59
CA ALA A 22 -2.74 9.74 2.31
C ALA A 22 -2.17 10.42 3.57
N TRP A 23 -1.29 9.74 4.30
CA TRP A 23 -0.63 10.30 5.49
C TRP A 23 0.23 11.51 5.17
N LYS A 24 0.94 11.51 4.04
CA LYS A 24 1.67 12.69 3.55
C LYS A 24 0.77 13.88 3.23
N ARG A 25 -0.52 13.66 2.99
CA ARG A 25 -1.52 14.73 2.74
C ARG A 25 -2.18 15.21 4.03
N PHE A 26 -2.66 14.28 4.86
CA PHE A 26 -3.51 14.62 6.02
C PHE A 26 -2.75 14.63 7.36
N GLY A 27 -1.66 13.88 7.48
CA GLY A 27 -0.91 13.72 8.71
C GLY A 27 -1.81 13.38 9.90
N LYS A 28 -1.68 14.15 10.99
CA LYS A 28 -2.49 13.97 12.21
C LYS A 28 -3.98 14.32 12.04
N LYS A 29 -4.42 14.88 10.90
CA LYS A 29 -5.84 15.24 10.68
C LYS A 29 -6.73 14.05 10.33
N ALA A 30 -6.13 12.95 9.86
CA ALA A 30 -6.86 11.73 9.54
C ALA A 30 -6.57 10.58 10.51
N GLU A 31 -7.48 9.62 10.53
CA GLU A 31 -7.35 8.34 11.19
C GLU A 31 -7.10 7.27 10.12
N TYR A 32 -6.13 6.40 10.34
CA TYR A 32 -5.69 5.39 9.37
C TYR A 32 -5.97 4.03 9.99
N ILE A 33 -6.82 3.24 9.33
CA ILE A 33 -7.33 1.99 9.89
C ILE A 33 -7.03 0.86 8.91
N PRO A 34 -6.17 -0.11 9.28
CA PRO A 34 -5.95 -1.30 8.47
C PRO A 34 -7.20 -2.17 8.46
N VAL A 35 -7.60 -2.65 7.27
CA VAL A 35 -8.77 -3.50 7.07
C VAL A 35 -8.43 -4.71 6.19
N SER A 36 -9.17 -5.80 6.37
CA SER A 36 -9.04 -7.03 5.57
C SER A 36 -10.43 -7.41 5.04
N TYR A 37 -10.50 -8.13 3.91
CA TYR A 37 -11.77 -8.46 3.23
C TYR A 37 -12.80 -9.19 4.09
N GLU A 38 -12.35 -10.00 5.05
CA GLU A 38 -13.25 -10.82 5.89
C GLU A 38 -13.82 -10.07 7.10
N LYS A 39 -13.45 -8.80 7.31
CA LYS A 39 -13.85 -8.02 8.50
C LYS A 39 -14.94 -7.00 8.16
N ASP A 40 -15.86 -6.82 9.10
CA ASP A 40 -16.81 -5.71 9.08
C ASP A 40 -16.09 -4.35 8.98
N SER A 41 -16.77 -3.37 8.40
CA SER A 41 -16.28 -1.99 8.42
C SER A 41 -16.09 -1.50 9.86
N PRO A 42 -15.08 -0.65 10.14
CA PRO A 42 -14.93 -0.03 11.45
C PRO A 42 -16.21 0.64 11.95
N LYS A 43 -16.50 0.46 13.24
CA LYS A 43 -17.65 1.13 13.89
C LYS A 43 -17.42 2.64 13.91
N GLY A 44 -18.48 3.43 13.75
CA GLY A 44 -18.43 4.90 13.87
C GLY A 44 -18.24 5.67 12.56
N LEU A 45 -18.29 5.01 11.40
CA LEU A 45 -18.26 5.64 10.08
C LEU A 45 -19.59 6.34 9.74
N THR A 46 -19.82 7.51 10.34
CA THR A 46 -20.99 8.36 10.06
C THR A 46 -20.59 9.82 10.00
N ASN A 47 -21.12 10.53 9.01
CA ASN A 47 -20.85 11.94 8.74
C ASN A 47 -19.35 12.26 8.51
N LYS A 48 -18.59 11.32 7.91
CA LYS A 48 -17.14 11.41 7.67
C LYS A 48 -16.78 11.69 6.21
N GLU A 49 -15.52 12.06 5.99
CA GLU A 49 -14.84 11.94 4.71
C GLU A 49 -13.98 10.66 4.72
N ILE A 50 -14.35 9.69 3.89
CA ILE A 50 -13.74 8.37 3.89
C ILE A 50 -12.97 8.16 2.59
N PHE A 51 -11.74 7.69 2.71
CA PHE A 51 -10.91 7.21 1.62
C PHE A 51 -10.66 5.72 1.82
N LEU A 52 -11.06 4.90 0.87
CA LEU A 52 -10.70 3.48 0.81
C LEU A 52 -9.58 3.36 -0.20
N VAL A 53 -8.42 2.86 0.20
CA VAL A 53 -7.22 2.80 -0.63
C VAL A 53 -6.67 1.39 -0.72
N ASP A 54 -6.36 0.95 -1.94
CA ASP A 54 -5.98 -0.43 -2.28
C ASP A 54 -7.03 -1.49 -1.89
N PHE A 55 -8.28 -1.06 -1.77
CA PHE A 55 -9.34 -1.89 -1.20
C PHE A 55 -10.72 -1.31 -1.47
N CYS A 56 -11.71 -2.18 -1.63
CA CYS A 56 -13.11 -1.84 -1.43
C CYS A 56 -13.91 -2.98 -0.79
N TYR A 57 -14.97 -2.62 -0.04
CA TYR A 57 -15.94 -3.59 0.46
C TYR A 57 -16.88 -4.07 -0.65
N ASP A 58 -17.71 -5.07 -0.33
CA ASP A 58 -18.80 -5.49 -1.22
C ASP A 58 -19.82 -4.36 -1.47
N LYS A 59 -20.63 -4.54 -2.52
CA LYS A 59 -21.64 -3.56 -2.95
C LYS A 59 -22.64 -3.18 -1.85
N GLY A 60 -23.05 -4.13 -1.01
CA GLY A 60 -24.05 -3.91 0.04
C GLY A 60 -23.50 -3.01 1.14
N LEU A 61 -22.29 -3.30 1.59
CA LEU A 61 -21.60 -2.49 2.60
C LEU A 61 -21.17 -1.14 2.05
N MET A 62 -20.66 -1.09 0.82
CA MET A 62 -20.30 0.18 0.17
C MET A 62 -21.49 1.13 0.05
N LYS A 63 -22.68 0.63 -0.32
CA LYS A 63 -23.91 1.45 -0.34
C LYS A 63 -24.23 2.05 1.03
N LYS A 64 -24.07 1.28 2.12
CA LYS A 64 -24.30 1.76 3.49
C LYS A 64 -23.27 2.80 3.91
N ILE A 65 -21.99 2.61 3.56
CA ILE A 65 -20.93 3.57 3.87
C ILE A 65 -21.17 4.88 3.11
N ILE A 66 -21.49 4.81 1.82
CA ILE A 66 -21.79 5.99 0.99
C ILE A 66 -23.00 6.76 1.50
N SER A 67 -24.09 6.09 1.87
CA SER A 67 -25.32 6.79 2.30
C SER A 67 -25.21 7.49 3.66
N ARG A 68 -24.22 7.14 4.49
CA ARG A 68 -24.05 7.66 5.86
C ARG A 68 -22.97 8.72 5.99
N ASN A 69 -22.22 9.02 4.93
CA ASN A 69 -21.00 9.83 5.01
C ASN A 69 -21.00 10.97 3.99
N LYS A 70 -20.29 12.05 4.31
CA LYS A 70 -20.27 13.29 3.49
C LYS A 70 -19.56 13.06 2.17
N LYS A 71 -18.50 12.27 2.20
CA LYS A 71 -17.64 11.96 1.06
C LYS A 71 -17.09 10.56 1.23
N VAL A 72 -17.14 9.78 0.16
CA VAL A 72 -16.50 8.46 0.08
C VAL A 72 -15.76 8.40 -1.23
N VAL A 73 -14.46 8.12 -1.16
CA VAL A 73 -13.60 7.94 -2.31
C VAL A 73 -12.97 6.56 -2.28
N VAL A 74 -13.02 5.83 -3.39
CA VAL A 74 -12.35 4.53 -3.54
C VAL A 74 -11.20 4.67 -4.53
N ILE A 75 -10.00 4.26 -4.13
CA ILE A 75 -8.79 4.26 -4.95
C ILE A 75 -8.27 2.84 -4.97
N ASP A 76 -8.44 2.14 -6.10
CA ASP A 76 -8.19 0.71 -6.18
C ASP A 76 -7.75 0.28 -7.59
N HIS A 77 -7.06 -0.85 -7.69
CA HIS A 77 -6.54 -1.42 -8.93
C HIS A 77 -6.96 -2.89 -9.14
N HIS A 78 -7.59 -3.52 -8.15
CA HIS A 78 -8.01 -4.93 -8.24
C HIS A 78 -9.09 -5.14 -9.30
N VAL A 79 -8.81 -5.96 -10.32
CA VAL A 79 -9.75 -6.27 -11.42
C VAL A 79 -11.08 -6.83 -10.92
N SER A 80 -11.01 -7.71 -9.91
CA SER A 80 -12.20 -8.31 -9.28
C SER A 80 -13.09 -7.30 -8.56
N ARG A 81 -12.64 -6.04 -8.41
CA ARG A 81 -13.34 -4.97 -7.70
C ARG A 81 -13.81 -3.82 -8.60
N ARG A 82 -13.45 -3.82 -9.89
CA ARG A 82 -13.71 -2.73 -10.83
C ARG A 82 -15.15 -2.22 -10.80
N ASP A 83 -16.13 -3.10 -10.98
CA ASP A 83 -17.55 -2.74 -11.02
C ASP A 83 -18.04 -2.09 -9.72
N PHE A 84 -17.40 -2.41 -8.59
CA PHE A 84 -17.73 -1.80 -7.30
C PHE A 84 -17.10 -0.41 -7.14
N VAL A 85 -15.85 -0.26 -7.59
CA VAL A 85 -15.10 0.99 -7.53
C VAL A 85 -15.80 2.04 -8.41
N GLU A 86 -16.07 1.70 -9.67
CA GLU A 86 -16.74 2.58 -10.64
C GLU A 86 -18.19 2.90 -10.24
N GLY A 87 -18.82 2.06 -9.40
CA GLY A 87 -20.15 2.29 -8.85
C GLY A 87 -20.22 3.34 -7.73
N THR A 88 -19.09 3.91 -7.30
CA THR A 88 -19.05 4.99 -6.31
C THR A 88 -19.08 6.37 -6.98
N LYS A 89 -19.44 7.44 -6.25
CA LYS A 89 -19.47 8.81 -6.84
C LYS A 89 -18.09 9.45 -6.96
N GLY A 90 -17.09 8.95 -6.23
CA GLY A 90 -15.71 9.43 -6.29
C GLY A 90 -14.79 8.22 -6.33
N TRP A 91 -14.22 7.92 -7.49
CA TRP A 91 -13.32 6.80 -7.64
C TRP A 91 -12.07 7.17 -8.43
N VAL A 92 -11.02 6.40 -8.17
CA VAL A 92 -9.82 6.31 -8.99
C VAL A 92 -9.57 4.83 -9.20
N TYR A 93 -9.61 4.41 -10.46
CA TYR A 93 -9.39 3.02 -10.84
C TYR A 93 -8.37 2.96 -11.96
N GLY A 94 -7.43 2.02 -11.88
CA GLY A 94 -6.51 1.74 -12.97
C GLY A 94 -5.61 0.55 -12.67
N THR A 95 -5.47 -0.36 -13.62
CA THR A 95 -4.70 -1.61 -13.45
C THR A 95 -3.22 -1.47 -13.79
N ASP A 96 -2.83 -0.36 -14.42
CA ASP A 96 -1.43 -0.11 -14.83
C ASP A 96 -0.54 0.35 -13.67
N ASN A 97 -1.17 0.81 -12.59
CA ASN A 97 -0.54 1.29 -11.37
C ASN A 97 -1.05 0.52 -10.15
N SER A 98 -0.20 0.40 -9.14
CA SER A 98 -0.61 -0.14 -7.85
C SER A 98 -1.47 0.86 -7.07
N GLY A 99 -2.24 0.40 -6.10
CA GLY A 99 -3.03 1.23 -5.19
C GLY A 99 -2.21 2.32 -4.50
N ALA A 100 -0.94 2.07 -4.16
CA ALA A 100 -0.02 3.07 -3.61
C ALA A 100 0.28 4.20 -4.60
N VAL A 101 0.57 3.87 -5.87
CA VAL A 101 0.85 4.86 -6.90
C VAL A 101 -0.42 5.63 -7.29
N LEU A 102 -1.56 4.96 -7.43
CA LEU A 102 -2.85 5.62 -7.66
C LEU A 102 -3.18 6.60 -6.53
N SER A 103 -2.96 6.20 -5.27
CA SER A 103 -3.19 7.06 -4.11
C SER A 103 -2.25 8.25 -4.10
N TRP A 104 -0.97 8.07 -4.46
CA TRP A 104 -0.05 9.20 -4.57
C TRP A 104 -0.50 10.21 -5.62
N LYS A 105 -0.86 9.73 -6.82
CA LYS A 105 -1.39 10.59 -7.90
C LYS A 105 -2.64 11.34 -7.47
N TYR A 106 -3.54 10.70 -6.73
CA TYR A 106 -4.76 11.35 -6.23
C TYR A 106 -4.47 12.44 -5.19
N PHE A 107 -3.65 12.13 -4.17
CA PHE A 107 -3.41 13.06 -3.07
C PHE A 107 -2.37 14.14 -3.39
N HIS A 108 -1.50 13.90 -4.38
CA HIS A 108 -0.37 14.75 -4.75
C HIS A 108 -0.20 14.86 -6.28
N PRO A 109 -1.21 15.33 -7.04
CA PRO A 109 -1.26 15.24 -8.50
C PRO A 109 -0.10 15.94 -9.23
N GLU A 110 0.49 16.97 -8.61
CA GLU A 110 1.59 17.75 -9.19
C GLU A 110 2.98 17.31 -8.70
N LYS A 111 3.04 16.31 -7.81
CA LYS A 111 4.31 15.84 -7.24
C LYS A 111 4.80 14.59 -7.94
N LYS A 112 6.12 14.55 -8.19
CA LYS A 112 6.81 13.34 -8.63
C LYS A 112 6.48 12.16 -7.69
N ILE A 113 6.23 11.00 -8.28
CA ILE A 113 6.02 9.74 -7.55
C ILE A 113 7.34 9.37 -6.84
N PRO A 114 7.35 9.17 -5.52
CA PRO A 114 8.53 8.77 -4.77
C PRO A 114 9.08 7.46 -5.30
N LYS A 115 10.40 7.35 -5.37
CA LYS A 115 11.08 6.14 -5.84
C LYS A 115 10.63 4.92 -5.06
N LEU A 116 10.40 5.02 -3.76
CA LEU A 116 9.83 3.95 -2.94
C LEU A 116 8.54 3.37 -3.55
N LEU A 117 7.58 4.22 -3.94
CA LEU A 117 6.31 3.74 -4.49
C LEU A 117 6.46 3.11 -5.88
N ASN A 118 7.45 3.52 -6.67
CA ASN A 118 7.75 2.84 -7.93
C ASN A 118 8.25 1.40 -7.69
N TYR A 119 9.03 1.17 -6.64
CA TYR A 119 9.46 -0.19 -6.26
C TYR A 119 8.31 -1.01 -5.66
N VAL A 120 7.40 -0.38 -4.90
CA VAL A 120 6.15 -1.02 -4.45
C VAL A 120 5.34 -1.48 -5.67
N GLU A 121 5.11 -0.61 -6.65
CA GLU A 121 4.36 -0.95 -7.86
C GLU A 121 5.03 -2.05 -8.69
N ASP A 122 6.35 -2.00 -8.82
CA ASP A 122 7.11 -3.00 -9.59
C ASP A 122 7.00 -4.41 -8.96
N ASN A 123 6.88 -4.48 -7.63
CA ASN A 123 6.59 -5.71 -6.89
C ASN A 123 5.14 -6.17 -7.07
N ASP A 124 4.22 -5.26 -6.77
CA ASP A 124 2.80 -5.54 -6.63
C ASP A 124 2.19 -6.02 -7.95
N LEU A 125 2.66 -5.44 -9.06
CA LEU A 125 2.26 -5.82 -10.42
C LEU A 125 3.16 -6.90 -11.03
N TRP A 126 4.07 -7.51 -10.25
CA TRP A 126 5.01 -8.56 -10.67
C TRP A 126 5.84 -8.19 -11.92
N LYS A 127 6.17 -6.90 -12.08
CA LYS A 127 6.90 -6.38 -13.24
C LYS A 127 8.39 -6.70 -13.15
N PHE A 128 9.00 -6.53 -11.97
CA PHE A 128 10.44 -6.70 -11.70
C PHE A 128 11.39 -6.03 -12.73
N LYS A 129 10.99 -4.86 -13.26
CA LYS A 129 11.77 -4.14 -14.29
C LYS A 129 12.79 -3.18 -13.69
N LEU A 130 12.62 -2.78 -12.42
CA LEU A 130 13.55 -1.86 -11.78
C LEU A 130 14.85 -2.56 -11.38
N TRP A 131 15.96 -1.83 -11.48
CA TRP A 131 17.26 -2.34 -11.04
C TRP A 131 17.19 -2.70 -9.55
N LYS A 132 17.57 -3.94 -9.24
CA LYS A 132 17.57 -4.50 -7.88
C LYS A 132 16.20 -4.42 -7.20
N SER A 133 15.13 -4.62 -7.98
CA SER A 133 13.75 -4.57 -7.50
C SER A 133 13.56 -5.47 -6.29
N LYS A 134 13.81 -6.78 -6.44
CA LYS A 134 13.64 -7.79 -5.39
C LYS A 134 14.45 -7.45 -4.13
N GLU A 135 15.71 -7.05 -4.27
CA GLU A 135 16.56 -6.75 -3.13
C GLU A 135 16.16 -5.45 -2.42
N ALA A 136 15.74 -4.42 -3.18
CA ALA A 136 15.22 -3.20 -2.58
C ALA A 136 13.91 -3.43 -1.81
N ILE A 137 13.07 -4.36 -2.28
CA ILE A 137 11.83 -4.77 -1.61
C ILE A 137 12.15 -5.62 -0.38
N LEU A 138 13.02 -6.63 -0.46
CA LEU A 138 13.34 -7.44 0.73
C LEU A 138 13.86 -6.59 1.91
N ALA A 139 14.67 -5.57 1.60
CA ALA A 139 15.18 -4.65 2.61
C ALA A 139 14.10 -3.81 3.30
N ALA A 140 12.96 -3.61 2.66
CA ALA A 140 11.82 -2.89 3.22
C ALA A 140 10.74 -3.83 3.78
N ASP A 141 10.78 -5.13 3.49
CA ASP A 141 9.81 -6.13 3.99
C ASP A 141 9.96 -6.37 5.49
N VAL A 142 11.20 -6.31 5.94
CA VAL A 142 11.56 -6.45 7.35
C VAL A 142 11.26 -5.20 8.18
N LEU A 143 10.77 -4.11 7.56
CA LEU A 143 10.50 -2.86 8.25
C LEU A 143 9.06 -2.80 8.80
N PRO A 144 8.86 -2.32 10.04
CA PRO A 144 7.52 -2.17 10.58
C PRO A 144 6.66 -1.21 9.75
N TYR A 145 5.38 -1.53 9.61
CA TYR A 145 4.34 -0.65 9.05
C TYR A 145 4.06 0.56 9.95
N LYS A 146 5.00 1.51 9.96
CA LYS A 146 4.91 2.81 10.64
C LYS A 146 5.20 3.93 9.66
N PHE A 147 4.36 4.96 9.65
CA PHE A 147 4.44 6.03 8.66
C PHE A 147 5.76 6.80 8.72
N GLU A 148 6.32 7.00 9.91
CA GLU A 148 7.60 7.68 10.11
C GLU A 148 8.78 6.85 9.55
N ILE A 149 8.69 5.52 9.64
CA ILE A 149 9.69 4.61 9.07
C ILE A 149 9.62 4.67 7.55
N TRP A 150 8.42 4.60 6.97
CA TRP A 150 8.22 4.73 5.52
C TRP A 150 8.59 6.13 5.00
N ASP A 151 8.36 7.19 5.77
CA ASP A 151 8.78 8.54 5.41
C ASP A 151 10.31 8.68 5.37
N LYS A 152 11.02 8.06 6.33
CA LYS A 152 12.48 7.97 6.28
C LYS A 152 12.93 7.12 5.09
N LEU A 153 12.32 5.96 4.87
CA LEU A 153 12.65 5.06 3.77
C LEU A 153 12.50 5.74 2.41
N ALA A 154 11.39 6.47 2.20
CA ALA A 154 11.15 7.23 0.98
C ALA A 154 12.27 8.26 0.73
N ARG A 155 12.69 9.01 1.76
CA ARG A 155 13.81 9.96 1.65
C ARG A 155 15.14 9.26 1.36
N ASP A 156 15.38 8.11 1.98
CA ASP A 156 16.61 7.37 1.81
C ASP A 156 16.70 6.71 0.41
N PHE A 157 15.58 6.30 -0.17
CA PHE A 157 15.53 5.75 -1.53
C PHE A 157 15.93 6.77 -2.60
N GLU A 158 15.63 8.05 -2.38
CA GLU A 158 16.08 9.16 -3.24
C GLU A 158 17.59 9.44 -3.10
N ASN A 159 18.22 9.06 -1.98
CA ASN A 159 19.65 9.21 -1.79
C ASN A 159 20.40 7.96 -2.31
N ARG A 160 21.19 8.11 -3.37
CA ARG A 160 21.90 6.98 -4.00
C ARG A 160 22.71 6.12 -3.02
N ARG A 161 23.47 6.72 -2.11
CA ARG A 161 24.31 5.96 -1.16
C ARG A 161 23.44 5.13 -0.22
N LYS A 162 22.42 5.75 0.38
CA LYS A 162 21.53 5.05 1.31
C LYS A 162 20.68 3.98 0.61
N PHE A 163 20.19 4.27 -0.59
CA PHE A 163 19.49 3.27 -1.40
C PHE A 163 20.37 2.02 -1.64
N LEU A 164 21.65 2.20 -1.94
CA LEU A 164 22.59 1.07 -2.08
C LEU A 164 22.80 0.31 -0.76
N GLU A 165 22.77 0.98 0.39
CA GLU A 165 22.80 0.31 1.70
C GLU A 165 21.57 -0.58 1.91
N TYR A 166 20.37 -0.12 1.51
CA TYR A 166 19.16 -0.94 1.56
C TYR A 166 19.25 -2.15 0.62
N VAL A 167 19.64 -1.93 -0.65
CA VAL A 167 19.84 -3.03 -1.61
C VAL A 167 20.82 -4.07 -1.08
N LYS A 168 21.94 -3.65 -0.49
CA LYS A 168 22.94 -4.57 0.08
C LYS A 168 22.38 -5.39 1.25
N LYS A 169 21.49 -4.81 2.07
CA LYS A 169 20.80 -5.55 3.14
C LYS A 169 19.87 -6.60 2.56
N GLY A 170 19.01 -6.22 1.61
CA GLY A 170 18.11 -7.17 0.96
C GLY A 170 18.83 -8.27 0.17
N GLU A 171 20.01 -7.99 -0.39
CA GLU A 171 20.87 -9.03 -0.99
C GLU A 171 21.33 -10.09 0.02
N ALA A 172 21.62 -9.69 1.26
CA ALA A 172 22.01 -10.61 2.32
C ALA A 172 20.84 -11.50 2.75
N ASP A 173 19.66 -10.89 2.91
CA ASP A 173 18.43 -11.59 3.28
C ASP A 173 17.99 -12.57 2.18
N PHE A 174 18.01 -12.13 0.92
CA PHE A 174 17.71 -12.99 -0.24
C PHE A 174 18.62 -14.21 -0.33
N ARG A 175 19.93 -14.03 -0.08
CA ARG A 175 20.88 -15.15 -0.02
C ARG A 175 20.53 -16.10 1.11
N TRP A 176 20.16 -15.58 2.27
CA TRP A 176 19.79 -16.41 3.41
C TRP A 176 18.54 -17.26 3.13
N GLU A 177 17.51 -16.70 2.48
CA GLU A 177 16.34 -17.47 2.04
C GLU A 177 16.71 -18.57 1.05
N LEU A 178 17.51 -18.27 0.03
CA LEU A 178 17.91 -19.24 -0.99
C LEU A 178 18.80 -20.38 -0.45
N PHE A 179 19.69 -20.09 0.49
CA PHE A 179 20.62 -21.08 1.05
C PHE A 179 20.07 -21.79 2.30
N GLY A 180 19.22 -21.13 3.09
CA GLY A 180 18.54 -21.71 4.25
C GLY A 180 17.49 -22.73 3.84
N THR A 181 16.71 -22.44 2.80
CA THR A 181 15.73 -23.40 2.24
C THR A 181 16.41 -24.62 1.63
N LYS A 182 17.51 -24.46 0.89
CA LYS A 182 18.30 -25.59 0.36
C LYS A 182 18.87 -26.50 1.44
N LYS A 183 19.26 -25.97 2.60
CA LYS A 183 19.73 -26.78 3.74
C LYS A 183 18.61 -27.56 4.42
N MET A 184 17.39 -27.02 4.50
CA MET A 184 16.23 -27.77 5.04
C MET A 184 15.76 -28.88 4.10
N THR A 185 15.75 -28.66 2.79
CA THR A 185 15.37 -29.71 1.83
C THR A 185 16.42 -30.84 1.74
N GLY A 186 17.66 -30.60 2.18
CA GLY A 186 18.71 -31.61 2.24
C GLY A 186 18.65 -32.55 3.45
N PHE A 187 17.75 -32.30 4.42
CA PHE A 187 17.58 -33.13 5.63
C PHE A 187 16.34 -34.03 5.60
N MET A 188 15.58 -34.05 4.49
CA MET A 188 14.33 -34.82 4.38
C MET A 188 14.44 -36.07 3.50
N PHE A 189 15.66 -36.49 3.16
CA PHE A 189 15.94 -37.74 2.42
C PHE A 189 17.25 -38.41 2.87
N LEU A 190 17.41 -38.65 4.17
CA LEU A 190 18.31 -39.65 4.73
C LEU A 190 17.59 -40.44 5.81
#